data_AF-A0A131HL96-F1
#
_entry.id   AF-A0A131HL96-F1
#
_cell.length_a   1.000
_cell.length_b   1.000
_cell.length_c   1.000
_cell.angle_alpha   90.00
_cell.angle_beta   90.00
_cell.angle_gamma   90.00
#
_symmetry.space_group_name_H-M   'P 1'
#
loop_
_entity.id
_entity.type
_entity.pdbx_description
1 polymer ?
#
loop_
_entity_poly.entity_id
_entity_poly.type
_entity_poly.pdbx_seq_one_letter_code
_entity_poly.pdbx_strand_id
1 'polypeptide(L)'
;MKYDDVSELMIKREHNILIVGNSASHIDKFFKGYSIPGSKYYDFTQINSDSDVERNEDAVSFIRDAMNSEEQTIIFNCAGWPDLGGGSAVSQFAMMVRKFGKQLIVAVSEKDAIKLKDNFDIIGMLSYGKENFIAMSHTKNELTGGKRRYRIKNGCK
;
A
#
# COMPACT_ATOMS: atom_id res chain seq x y z
N MET A 1 -1.92 12.86 -16.71
CA MET A 1 -0.49 12.45 -16.72
C MET A 1 -0.41 11.01 -17.22
N LYS A 2 0.47 10.69 -18.17
CA LYS A 2 0.73 9.30 -18.59
C LYS A 2 1.98 8.84 -17.84
N TYR A 3 1.85 7.77 -17.05
CA TYR A 3 2.98 7.10 -16.43
C TYR A 3 3.42 5.97 -17.37
N ASP A 4 4.68 5.95 -17.76
CA ASP A 4 5.22 4.91 -18.66
C ASP A 4 5.51 3.59 -17.93
N ASP A 5 5.58 3.64 -16.59
CA ASP A 5 5.84 2.52 -15.69
C ASP A 5 5.24 2.79 -14.28
N VAL A 6 4.80 1.72 -13.60
CA VAL A 6 4.39 1.76 -12.18
C VAL A 6 5.53 2.25 -11.30
N SER A 7 6.78 1.95 -11.69
CA SER A 7 7.98 2.44 -11.03
C SER A 7 8.02 3.95 -10.92
N GLU A 8 7.69 4.67 -12.00
CA GLU A 8 7.67 6.13 -11.95
C GLU A 8 6.64 6.65 -10.96
N LEU A 9 5.49 6.00 -10.85
CA LEU A 9 4.43 6.45 -9.95
C LEU A 9 4.83 6.25 -8.47
N MET A 10 5.40 5.09 -8.15
CA MET A 10 5.89 4.79 -6.81
C MET A 10 7.12 5.64 -6.45
N ILE A 11 7.92 6.07 -7.43
CA ILE A 11 9.12 6.89 -7.22
C ILE A 11 8.79 8.39 -7.16
N LYS A 12 7.80 8.87 -7.93
CA LYS A 12 7.44 10.30 -7.97
C LYS A 12 6.85 10.82 -6.66
N ARG A 13 6.37 9.92 -5.77
CA ARG A 13 5.88 10.28 -4.43
C ARG A 13 4.78 11.33 -4.42
N GLU A 14 3.97 11.38 -5.47
CA GLU A 14 2.91 12.39 -5.62
C GLU A 14 1.59 11.97 -4.96
N HIS A 15 1.36 10.66 -4.85
CA HIS A 15 0.06 10.08 -4.54
C HIS A 15 0.18 8.97 -3.51
N ASN A 16 -0.80 8.87 -2.61
CA ASN A 16 -0.97 7.67 -1.80
C ASN A 16 -1.55 6.55 -2.67
N ILE A 17 -1.00 5.35 -2.53
CA ILE A 17 -1.34 4.21 -3.39
C ILE A 17 -1.89 3.06 -2.54
N LEU A 18 -3.06 2.56 -2.90
CA LEU A 18 -3.62 1.33 -2.36
C LEU A 18 -3.32 0.18 -3.33
N ILE A 19 -2.58 -0.83 -2.88
CA ILE A 19 -2.31 -2.06 -3.62
C ILE A 19 -3.23 -3.17 -3.12
N VAL A 20 -3.90 -3.84 -4.04
CA VAL A 20 -4.84 -4.90 -3.76
C VAL A 20 -4.24 -6.21 -4.25
N GLY A 21 -4.01 -7.13 -3.32
CA GLY A 21 -3.52 -8.48 -3.59
C GLY A 21 -4.51 -9.55 -3.14
N ASN A 22 -4.29 -10.77 -3.62
CA ASN A 22 -5.07 -11.95 -3.21
C ASN A 22 -4.60 -12.55 -1.88
N SER A 23 -3.32 -12.41 -1.52
CA SER A 23 -2.74 -12.96 -0.29
C SER A 23 -1.59 -12.10 0.24
N ALA A 24 -1.35 -12.18 1.54
CA ALA A 24 -0.19 -11.57 2.19
C ALA A 24 1.13 -12.04 1.57
N SER A 25 1.25 -13.35 1.27
CA SER A 25 2.44 -13.92 0.66
C SER A 25 2.72 -13.38 -0.76
N HIS A 26 1.69 -13.05 -1.54
CA HIS A 26 1.88 -12.48 -2.87
C HIS A 26 2.30 -11.01 -2.78
N ILE A 27 1.71 -10.25 -1.86
CA ILE A 27 2.09 -8.87 -1.56
C ILE A 27 3.55 -8.81 -1.06
N ASP A 28 3.94 -9.71 -0.16
CA ASP A 28 5.31 -9.84 0.32
C ASP A 28 6.29 -10.10 -0.81
N LYS A 29 6.03 -11.11 -1.63
CA LYS A 29 6.86 -11.44 -2.79
C LYS A 29 6.99 -10.26 -3.75
N PHE A 30 5.90 -9.53 -3.95
CA PHE A 30 5.88 -8.34 -4.78
C PHE A 30 6.84 -7.27 -4.26
N PHE A 31 6.69 -6.81 -3.01
CA PHE A 31 7.54 -5.76 -2.45
C PHE A 31 8.98 -6.20 -2.17
N LYS A 32 9.22 -7.49 -1.89
CA LYS A 32 10.57 -8.05 -1.74
C LYS A 32 11.27 -8.20 -3.09
N GLY A 33 10.54 -8.58 -4.15
CA GLY A 33 11.06 -8.69 -5.51
C GLY A 33 11.23 -7.33 -6.21
N TYR A 34 10.49 -6.32 -5.76
CA TYR A 34 10.48 -4.96 -6.30
C TYR A 34 10.91 -3.95 -5.21
N SER A 35 12.21 -3.69 -5.13
CA SER A 35 12.76 -2.71 -4.19
C SER A 35 12.40 -1.29 -4.65
N ILE A 36 11.56 -0.60 -3.86
CA ILE A 36 11.26 0.82 -4.06
C ILE A 36 12.35 1.64 -3.35
N PRO A 37 13.20 2.41 -4.07
CA PRO A 37 14.31 3.11 -3.45
C PRO A 37 13.87 4.16 -2.43
N GLY A 38 14.56 4.21 -1.28
CA GLY A 38 14.26 5.13 -0.19
C GLY A 38 12.89 4.91 0.43
N SER A 39 12.43 3.66 0.44
CA SER A 39 11.21 3.24 1.12
C SER A 39 11.49 2.43 2.38
N LYS A 40 10.58 2.51 3.35
CA LYS A 40 10.58 1.68 4.55
C LYS A 40 9.35 0.79 4.58
N TYR A 41 9.55 -0.50 4.83
CA TYR A 41 8.54 -1.54 4.74
C TYR A 41 8.12 -2.02 6.13
N TYR A 42 6.81 -2.06 6.38
CA TYR A 42 6.19 -2.51 7.62
C TYR A 42 5.22 -3.65 7.34
N ASP A 43 5.42 -4.77 8.01
CA ASP A 43 4.62 -5.97 7.86
C ASP A 43 3.68 -6.12 9.06
N PHE A 44 2.40 -5.78 8.89
CA PHE A 44 1.42 -5.86 9.97
C PHE A 44 1.08 -7.30 10.36
N THR A 45 1.47 -8.29 9.56
CA THR A 45 1.31 -9.70 9.96
C THR A 45 2.24 -10.10 11.11
N GLN A 46 3.27 -9.30 11.39
CA GLN A 46 4.16 -9.50 12.54
C GLN A 46 3.57 -9.00 13.85
N ILE A 47 2.48 -8.22 13.80
CA ILE A 47 1.74 -7.82 15.00
C ILE A 47 0.85 -9.00 15.41
N ASN A 48 1.39 -9.85 16.27
CA ASN A 48 0.70 -11.02 16.81
C ASN A 48 0.30 -10.75 18.27
N SER A 49 -0.86 -10.14 18.44
CA SER A 49 -1.38 -9.75 19.77
C SER A 49 -2.78 -10.34 19.98
N ASP A 50 -2.96 -10.97 21.14
CA ASP A 50 -4.17 -11.73 21.50
C ASP A 50 -5.36 -10.81 21.83
N SER A 51 -5.10 -9.54 22.20
CA SER A 51 -6.13 -8.54 22.47
C SER A 51 -6.21 -7.46 21.39
N ASP A 52 -7.41 -6.94 21.14
CA ASP A 52 -7.63 -5.84 20.19
C ASP A 52 -6.96 -4.52 20.66
N VAL A 53 -6.80 -4.32 21.96
CA VAL A 53 -6.16 -3.13 22.54
C VAL A 53 -4.66 -3.13 22.24
N GLU A 54 -3.96 -4.21 22.59
CA GLU A 54 -2.51 -4.35 22.32
C GLU A 54 -2.22 -4.28 20.83
N ARG A 55 -3.06 -4.96 20.02
CA ARG A 55 -2.97 -4.91 18.55
C ARG A 55 -3.02 -3.47 18.02
N ASN A 56 -3.89 -2.63 18.56
CA ASN A 56 -3.99 -1.23 18.17
C ASN A 56 -2.79 -0.40 18.64
N GLU A 57 -2.28 -0.65 19.84
CA GLU A 57 -1.08 0.01 20.35
C GLU A 57 0.15 -0.30 19.49
N ASP A 58 0.30 -1.56 19.07
CA ASP A 58 1.37 -2.00 18.17
C ASP A 58 1.26 -1.34 16.78
N ALA A 59 0.05 -1.26 16.22
CA ALA A 59 -0.19 -0.54 14.97
C ALA A 59 0.14 0.96 15.09
N VAL A 60 -0.21 1.59 16.21
CA VAL A 60 0.16 2.98 16.51
C VAL A 60 1.67 3.13 16.64
N SER A 61 2.36 2.14 17.20
CA SER A 61 3.83 2.10 17.26
C SER A 61 4.46 2.10 15.86
N PHE A 62 3.96 1.24 14.95
CA PHE A 62 4.39 1.21 13.54
C PHE A 62 4.18 2.55 12.85
N ILE A 63 3.03 3.20 13.07
CA ILE A 63 2.73 4.50 12.48
C ILE A 63 3.65 5.59 13.05
N ARG A 64 3.92 5.58 14.35
CA ARG A 64 4.83 6.54 14.98
C ARG A 64 6.24 6.37 14.43
N ASP A 65 6.72 5.14 14.27
CA ASP A 65 8.02 4.88 13.64
C ASP A 65 8.04 5.34 12.18
N ALA A 66 6.99 5.05 11.41
CA ALA A 66 6.86 5.48 10.01
C ALA A 66 6.82 7.00 9.84
N MET A 67 6.18 7.72 10.77
CA MET A 67 6.16 9.18 10.79
C MET A 67 7.55 9.77 11.00
N ASN A 68 8.35 9.16 11.88
CA ASN A 68 9.67 9.67 12.27
C ASN A 68 10.82 9.11 11.41
N SER A 69 10.54 8.12 10.56
CA SER A 69 11.51 7.54 9.65
C SER A 69 12.06 8.58 8.66
N GLU A 70 13.31 8.41 8.20
CA GLU A 70 13.92 9.32 7.22
C GLU A 70 13.38 9.06 5.80
N GLU A 71 12.93 7.84 5.55
CA GLU A 71 12.36 7.38 4.29
C GLU A 71 11.09 8.15 3.92
N GLN A 72 11.01 8.56 2.66
CA GLN A 72 9.92 9.38 2.16
C GLN A 72 8.77 8.55 1.57
N THR A 73 9.00 7.27 1.31
CA THR A 73 7.97 6.32 0.89
C THR A 73 7.77 5.29 1.99
N ILE A 74 6.59 5.23 2.56
CA ILE A 74 6.22 4.24 3.59
C ILE A 74 5.37 3.16 2.93
N ILE A 75 5.68 1.89 3.19
CA ILE A 75 4.94 0.75 2.68
C ILE A 75 4.37 -0.05 3.85
N PHE A 76 3.05 -0.14 3.93
CA PHE A 76 2.37 -0.99 4.91
C PHE A 76 1.79 -2.21 4.21
N ASN A 77 2.26 -3.40 4.56
CA ASN A 77 1.57 -4.64 4.23
C ASN A 77 0.53 -4.93 5.31
N CYS A 78 -0.73 -4.62 5.03
CA CYS A 78 -1.88 -4.85 5.88
C CYS A 78 -2.72 -6.04 5.42
N ALA A 79 -2.16 -6.96 4.63
CA ALA A 79 -2.89 -8.12 4.16
C ALA A 79 -3.25 -9.05 5.34
N GLY A 80 -4.55 -9.20 5.59
CA GLY A 80 -5.05 -9.97 6.73
C GLY A 80 -5.16 -9.16 8.02
N TRP A 81 -4.82 -7.87 8.00
CA TRP A 81 -5.02 -6.99 9.15
C TRP A 81 -6.51 -6.69 9.36
N PRO A 82 -7.05 -6.90 10.58
CA PRO A 82 -8.49 -6.80 10.81
C PRO A 82 -9.01 -5.37 10.88
N ASP A 83 -8.23 -4.43 11.45
CA ASP A 83 -8.67 -3.04 11.68
C ASP A 83 -8.23 -2.10 10.55
N LEU A 84 -9.09 -1.97 9.53
CA LEU A 84 -8.89 -1.11 8.36
C LEU A 84 -10.07 -0.15 8.13
N GLY A 85 -10.90 0.07 9.15
CA GLY A 85 -12.05 0.98 9.04
C GLY A 85 -11.63 2.45 8.95
N GLY A 86 -12.60 3.36 8.75
CA GLY A 86 -12.32 4.80 8.66
C GLY A 86 -11.68 5.39 9.92
N GLY A 87 -11.95 4.81 11.10
CA GLY A 87 -11.32 5.20 12.37
C GLY A 87 -9.98 4.51 12.65
N SER A 88 -9.58 3.52 11.84
CA SER A 88 -8.35 2.75 12.07
C SER A 88 -7.10 3.63 11.99
N ALA A 89 -6.05 3.20 12.68
CA ALA A 89 -4.78 3.91 12.67
C ALA A 89 -4.21 4.03 11.24
N VAL A 90 -4.36 2.99 10.41
CA VAL A 90 -3.94 2.99 8.99
C VAL A 90 -4.70 4.03 8.18
N SER A 91 -6.02 4.12 8.33
CA SER A 91 -6.85 5.13 7.64
C SER A 91 -6.48 6.55 8.07
N GLN A 92 -6.35 6.79 9.38
CA GLN A 92 -5.97 8.11 9.88
C GLN A 92 -4.59 8.53 9.38
N PHE A 93 -3.63 7.59 9.35
CA PHE A 93 -2.31 7.85 8.82
C PHE A 93 -2.35 8.18 7.32
N ALA A 94 -3.11 7.42 6.52
CA ALA A 94 -3.29 7.70 5.09
C ALA A 94 -3.81 9.13 4.82
N MET A 95 -4.70 9.64 5.68
CA MET A 95 -5.24 11.00 5.56
C MET A 95 -4.21 12.10 5.87
N MET A 96 -3.16 11.83 6.64
CA MET A 96 -2.21 12.84 7.11
C MET A 96 -0.78 12.71 6.59
N VAL A 97 -0.36 11.53 6.13
CA VAL A 97 1.03 11.22 5.72
C VAL A 97 1.62 12.22 4.72
N ARG A 98 0.79 12.72 3.79
CA ARG A 98 1.18 13.74 2.80
C ARG A 98 1.53 15.08 3.44
N LYS A 99 0.91 15.46 4.56
CA LYS A 99 1.24 16.68 5.32
C LYS A 99 2.65 16.61 5.91
N PHE A 100 3.19 15.42 6.08
CA PHE A 100 4.57 15.17 6.50
C PHE A 100 5.54 15.02 5.32
N GLY A 101 5.10 15.32 4.09
CA GLY A 101 5.93 15.19 2.87
C GLY A 101 6.16 13.75 2.41
N LYS A 102 5.56 12.76 3.08
CA LYS A 102 5.75 11.34 2.79
C LYS A 102 4.68 10.82 1.84
N GLN A 103 4.99 9.77 1.09
CA GLN A 103 4.04 8.95 0.34
C GLN A 103 3.72 7.70 1.15
N LEU A 104 2.45 7.28 1.14
CA LEU A 104 2.04 5.99 1.68
C LEU A 104 1.60 5.03 0.57
N ILE A 105 2.12 3.81 0.63
CA ILE A 105 1.65 2.66 -0.12
C ILE A 105 1.08 1.67 0.89
N VAL A 106 -0.21 1.35 0.79
CA VAL A 106 -0.83 0.31 1.63
C VAL A 106 -1.21 -0.87 0.77
N ALA A 107 -0.88 -2.07 1.21
CA ALA A 107 -1.27 -3.30 0.55
C ALA A 107 -2.27 -4.09 1.38
N VAL A 108 -3.38 -4.51 0.78
CA VAL A 108 -4.48 -5.20 1.44
C VAL A 108 -5.03 -6.33 0.58
N SER A 109 -5.85 -7.19 1.21
CA SER A 109 -6.65 -8.16 0.48
C SER A 109 -7.80 -7.50 -0.30
N GLU A 110 -8.30 -8.14 -1.36
CA GLU A 110 -9.41 -7.62 -2.18
C GLU A 110 -10.67 -7.28 -1.36
N LYS A 111 -11.02 -8.12 -0.38
CA LYS A 111 -12.18 -7.89 0.51
C LYS A 111 -12.03 -6.66 1.40
N ASP A 112 -10.79 -6.27 1.71
CA ASP A 112 -10.51 -5.17 2.64
C ASP A 112 -10.24 -3.85 1.92
N ALA A 113 -9.96 -3.88 0.61
CA ALA A 113 -9.72 -2.70 -0.21
C ALA A 113 -10.88 -1.70 -0.15
N ILE A 114 -12.12 -2.18 -0.08
CA ILE A 114 -13.33 -1.34 0.01
C ILE A 114 -13.34 -0.44 1.24
N LYS A 115 -12.66 -0.84 2.33
CA LYS A 115 -12.63 -0.08 3.59
C LYS A 115 -11.68 1.11 3.54
N LEU A 116 -10.66 1.05 2.67
CA LEU A 116 -9.60 2.05 2.58
C LEU A 116 -9.66 2.91 1.32
N LYS A 117 -10.28 2.42 0.24
CA LYS A 117 -10.18 3.02 -1.10
C LYS A 117 -10.39 4.54 -1.16
N ASP A 118 -11.22 5.09 -0.29
CA ASP A 118 -11.59 6.51 -0.33
C ASP A 118 -10.48 7.43 0.19
N ASN A 119 -9.51 6.88 0.93
CA ASN A 119 -8.34 7.57 1.48
C ASN A 119 -7.12 7.55 0.55
N PHE A 120 -7.22 6.91 -0.62
CA PHE A 120 -6.11 6.74 -1.57
C PHE A 120 -6.44 7.37 -2.92
N ASP A 121 -5.41 7.94 -3.54
CA ASP A 121 -5.53 8.60 -4.84
C ASP A 121 -5.57 7.58 -5.97
N ILE A 122 -4.86 6.46 -5.78
CA ILE A 122 -4.63 5.46 -6.82
C ILE A 122 -4.82 4.07 -6.22
N ILE A 123 -5.51 3.22 -6.98
CA ILE A 123 -5.74 1.83 -6.61
C ILE A 123 -5.06 0.94 -7.64
N GLY A 124 -4.09 0.14 -7.20
CA GLY A 124 -3.42 -0.88 -7.98
C GLY A 124 -3.89 -2.27 -7.61
N MET A 125 -4.06 -3.14 -8.58
CA MET A 125 -4.34 -4.56 -8.35
C MET A 125 -3.21 -5.44 -8.85
N LEU A 126 -2.68 -6.28 -7.97
CA LEU A 126 -1.72 -7.32 -8.32
C LEU A 126 -2.44 -8.42 -9.11
N SER A 127 -2.00 -8.64 -10.35
CA SER A 127 -2.63 -9.65 -11.22
C SER A 127 -2.07 -11.07 -10.98
N TYR A 128 -2.95 -12.07 -11.05
CA TYR A 128 -2.60 -13.49 -10.91
C TYR A 128 -1.72 -13.98 -12.05
N GLY A 129 -0.69 -14.77 -11.74
CA GLY A 129 0.07 -15.57 -12.72
C GLY A 129 1.15 -14.83 -13.51
N LYS A 130 1.31 -13.51 -13.34
CA LYS A 130 2.49 -12.78 -13.82
C LYS A 130 3.04 -11.95 -12.68
N GLU A 131 4.13 -12.44 -12.09
CA GLU A 131 4.93 -11.68 -11.13
C GLU A 131 5.21 -10.29 -11.75
N ASN A 132 4.98 -9.22 -10.98
CA ASN A 132 5.30 -7.82 -11.34
C ASN A 132 4.30 -7.08 -12.26
N PHE A 133 3.00 -7.38 -12.20
CA PHE A 133 1.98 -6.59 -12.91
C PHE A 133 0.96 -5.98 -11.95
N ILE A 134 0.82 -4.65 -12.02
CA ILE A 134 -0.22 -3.90 -11.32
C ILE A 134 -1.16 -3.24 -12.33
N ALA A 135 -2.44 -3.59 -12.29
CA ALA A 135 -3.48 -2.83 -12.99
C ALA A 135 -3.91 -1.64 -12.14
N MET A 136 -3.72 -0.41 -12.63
CA MET A 136 -3.99 0.80 -11.86
C MET A 136 -5.27 1.47 -12.36
N SER A 137 -6.10 1.87 -11.41
CA SER A 137 -7.19 2.81 -11.61
C SER A 137 -6.83 4.17 -11.01
N HIS A 138 -7.12 5.23 -11.76
CA HIS A 138 -7.05 6.63 -11.29
C HIS A 138 -8.43 7.17 -10.89
N THR A 139 -9.49 6.36 -10.94
CA THR A 139 -10.83 6.78 -10.51
C THR A 139 -11.43 5.81 -9.50
N LYS A 140 -11.95 6.36 -8.40
CA LYS A 140 -12.57 5.61 -7.28
C LYS A 140 -13.66 4.60 -7.69
N ASN A 141 -14.17 4.70 -8.93
CA ASN A 141 -15.25 3.88 -9.51
C ASN A 141 -14.79 2.66 -10.32
N GLU A 142 -13.49 2.47 -10.59
CA GLU A 142 -13.00 1.42 -11.52
C GLU A 142 -12.66 0.06 -10.86
N LEU A 143 -13.09 -0.19 -9.62
CA LEU A 143 -13.04 -1.57 -9.08
C LEU A 143 -13.87 -2.54 -9.96
N THR A 144 -14.90 -2.02 -10.64
CA THR A 144 -15.85 -2.75 -11.49
C THR A 144 -15.81 -2.38 -12.99
N GLY A 145 -14.92 -1.50 -13.46
CA GLY A 145 -14.86 -1.11 -14.88
C GLY A 145 -13.48 -0.62 -15.35
N GLY A 146 -13.14 -0.86 -16.63
CA GLY A 146 -12.09 -0.15 -17.37
C GLY A 146 -10.67 -0.06 -16.81
N LYS A 147 -10.06 -1.15 -16.31
CA LYS A 147 -8.72 -1.12 -15.68
C LYS A 147 -7.60 -0.89 -16.70
N ARG A 148 -6.79 0.18 -16.55
CA ARG A 148 -5.53 0.31 -17.30
C ARG A 148 -4.46 -0.59 -16.68
N ARG A 149 -3.85 -1.45 -17.49
CA ARG A 149 -2.80 -2.38 -17.04
C ARG A 149 -1.44 -1.72 -17.23
N TYR A 150 -0.68 -1.58 -16.15
CA TYR A 150 0.70 -1.11 -16.22
C TYR A 150 1.61 -2.30 -15.92
N ARG A 151 2.60 -2.51 -16.80
CA ARG A 151 3.63 -3.53 -16.59
C ARG A 151 4.77 -2.86 -15.84
N ILE A 152 5.23 -3.47 -14.74
CA ILE A 152 6.46 -3.04 -14.09
C ILE A 152 7.60 -3.40 -15.04
N LYS A 153 8.36 -2.40 -15.50
CA LYS A 153 9.65 -2.71 -16.11
C LYS A 153 10.60 -2.90 -14.94
N ASN A 154 11.06 -4.14 -14.72
CA ASN A 154 12.20 -4.37 -13.85
C ASN A 154 13.33 -3.48 -14.39
N GLY A 155 13.66 -2.42 -13.66
CA GLY A 155 14.87 -1.65 -13.94
C GLY A 155 16.01 -2.64 -13.95
N CYS A 156 16.78 -2.67 -15.04
CA CYS A 156 18.02 -3.44 -15.09
C CYS A 156 18.87 -3.08 -13.86
N LYS A 157 19.48 -4.13 -13.32
CA LYS A 157 20.47 -4.13 -12.23
C LYS A 157 21.32 -2.86 -12.12
#